data_AF-A0A0F2CB65-F1
#
_entry.id   AF-A0A0F2CB65-F1
#
_cell.length_a   1.000
_cell.length_b   1.000
_cell.length_c   1.000
_cell.angle_alpha   90.00
_cell.angle_beta   90.00
_cell.angle_gamma   90.00
#
_symmetry.space_group_name_H-M   'P 1'
#
loop_
_entity.id
_entity.type
_entity.pdbx_description
1 polymer ?
#
loop_
_entity_poly.entity_id
_entity_poly.type
_entity_poly.pdbx_seq_one_letter_code
_entity_poly.pdbx_strand_id
1 'polypeptide(L)'
;MTAVLERPAGYLDLLDEEFDDIDGGITWGAVAAIVTTAVAAGGATYAVGQAAGERAYHAGLRNSYYQQVKWQVRGTVVGFASSIGLVGTIAGALVMTGFENKFYSMG
;
A
#
# COMPACT_ATOMS: atom_id res chain seq x y z
N MET A 1 6.19 0.54 24.78
CA MET A 1 7.09 -0.29 23.97
C MET A 1 6.28 -0.84 22.81
N THR A 2 6.36 -0.21 21.65
CA THR A 2 5.71 -0.68 20.43
C THR A 2 6.68 -1.64 19.77
N ALA A 3 6.31 -2.92 19.62
CA ALA A 3 7.14 -3.89 18.91
C ALA A 3 7.14 -3.52 17.42
N VAL A 4 8.15 -2.75 17.02
CA VAL A 4 8.52 -2.60 15.61
C VAL A 4 9.16 -3.93 15.22
N LEU A 5 8.54 -4.64 14.28
CA LEU A 5 9.15 -5.79 13.64
C LEU A 5 10.32 -5.28 12.79
N GLU A 6 11.48 -5.07 13.42
CA GLU A 6 12.70 -4.70 12.72
C GLU A 6 13.19 -5.90 11.91
N ARG A 7 12.94 -5.85 10.62
CA ARG A 7 13.50 -6.78 9.66
C ARG A 7 15.02 -6.55 9.58
N PRO A 8 15.85 -7.61 9.57
CA PRO A 8 17.31 -7.48 9.57
C PRO A 8 17.83 -6.64 8.40
N ALA A 9 18.70 -5.67 8.70
CA ALA A 9 19.17 -4.62 7.79
C ALA A 9 19.78 -5.11 6.47
N GLY A 10 20.41 -6.29 6.45
CA GLY A 10 20.98 -6.87 5.23
C GLY A 10 19.95 -7.26 4.16
N TYR A 11 18.67 -7.33 4.51
CA TYR A 11 17.57 -7.56 3.57
C TYR A 11 16.96 -6.26 3.02
N LEU A 12 17.34 -5.10 3.55
CA LEU A 12 16.89 -3.81 3.03
C LEU A 12 17.75 -3.39 1.83
N ASP A 13 19.08 -3.53 1.93
CA ASP A 13 20.01 -3.21 0.83
C ASP A 13 19.77 -4.07 -0.42
N LEU A 14 19.65 -5.39 -0.25
CA LEU A 14 19.40 -6.30 -1.37
C LEU A 14 18.03 -6.09 -2.02
N LEU A 15 17.03 -5.57 -1.29
CA LEU A 15 15.73 -5.25 -1.88
C LEU A 15 15.72 -3.88 -2.53
N ASP A 16 16.34 -2.86 -1.94
CA ASP A 16 16.37 -1.53 -2.55
C ASP A 16 17.11 -1.55 -3.89
N GLU A 17 18.16 -2.37 -4.03
CA GLU A 17 18.94 -2.53 -5.27
C GLU A 17 18.22 -3.42 -6.32
N GLU A 18 17.43 -4.42 -5.92
CA GLU A 18 16.60 -5.25 -6.83
C GLU A 18 15.26 -4.57 -7.22
N PHE A 19 14.83 -3.55 -6.47
CA PHE A 19 13.61 -2.79 -6.73
C PHE A 19 13.80 -1.68 -7.77
N ASP A 20 15.02 -1.20 -7.97
CA ASP A 20 15.36 -0.22 -9.01
C ASP A 20 15.41 -0.87 -10.41
N ASP A 21 15.52 -2.20 -10.48
CA ASP A 21 15.75 -2.96 -11.73
C ASP A 21 14.50 -3.61 -12.34
N ILE A 22 13.30 -3.38 -11.77
CA ILE A 22 12.03 -3.80 -12.41
C ILE A 22 11.50 -2.66 -13.28
N ASP A 23 12.07 -2.63 -14.48
CA ASP A 23 11.71 -1.78 -15.62
C ASP A 23 10.17 -1.69 -15.81
N GLY A 24 9.60 -0.52 -15.50
CA GLY A 24 8.29 -0.07 -16.02
C GLY A 24 7.05 -0.18 -15.11
N GLY A 25 7.14 0.05 -13.80
CA GLY A 25 5.98 0.19 -12.93
C GLY A 25 6.22 1.08 -11.70
N ILE A 26 5.15 1.66 -11.11
CA ILE A 26 5.29 2.46 -9.89
C ILE A 26 5.87 1.65 -8.73
N THR A 27 6.74 2.29 -7.94
CA THR A 27 7.34 1.69 -6.74
C THR A 27 6.29 1.41 -5.67
N TRP A 28 6.56 0.44 -4.79
CA TRP A 28 5.69 0.16 -3.64
C TRP A 28 5.45 1.40 -2.75
N GLY A 29 6.45 2.28 -2.62
CA GLY A 29 6.34 3.54 -1.88
C GLY A 29 5.32 4.49 -2.51
N ALA A 30 5.28 4.57 -3.83
CA ALA A 30 4.27 5.33 -4.55
C ALA A 30 2.85 4.73 -4.37
N VAL A 31 2.72 3.39 -4.36
CA VAL A 31 1.44 2.73 -4.06
C VAL A 31 0.98 3.07 -2.64
N ALA A 32 1.87 2.95 -1.65
CA ALA A 32 1.56 3.30 -0.27
C ALA A 32 1.15 4.77 -0.14
N ALA A 33 1.84 5.68 -0.81
CA ALA A 33 1.51 7.11 -0.83
C ALA A 33 0.11 7.38 -1.44
N ILE A 34 -0.25 6.69 -2.54
CA ILE A 34 -1.58 6.81 -3.17
C ILE A 34 -2.67 6.39 -2.16
N VAL A 35 -2.46 5.30 -1.43
CA VAL A 35 -3.47 4.80 -0.48
C VAL A 35 -3.53 5.65 0.79
N THR A 36 -2.39 6.05 1.37
CA THR A 36 -2.38 6.90 2.58
C THR A 36 -2.95 8.28 2.32
N THR A 37 -2.68 8.89 1.17
CA THR A 37 -3.33 10.15 0.76
C THR A 37 -4.82 9.96 0.54
N ALA A 38 -5.27 8.82 0.01
CA ALA A 38 -6.69 8.51 -0.11
C ALA A 38 -7.38 8.44 1.28
N VAL A 39 -6.74 7.75 2.24
CA VAL A 39 -7.20 7.70 3.65
C VAL A 39 -7.30 9.11 4.25
N ALA A 40 -6.29 9.96 4.01
CA ALA A 40 -6.22 11.32 4.57
C ALA A 40 -7.21 12.30 3.92
N ALA A 41 -7.46 12.18 2.60
CA ALA A 41 -8.21 13.17 1.82
C ALA A 41 -9.72 12.90 1.72
N GLY A 42 -10.14 11.64 1.64
CA GLY A 42 -11.53 11.28 1.29
C GLY A 42 -12.34 10.66 2.43
N GLY A 43 -11.72 10.42 3.58
CA GLY A 43 -12.27 9.56 4.61
C GLY A 43 -12.15 8.09 4.24
N ALA A 44 -12.20 7.23 5.24
CA ALA A 44 -11.75 5.86 5.09
C ALA A 44 -12.87 4.90 4.71
N THR A 45 -13.31 5.05 3.47
CA THR A 45 -14.39 4.26 2.90
C THR A 45 -13.86 3.29 1.85
N TYR A 46 -14.63 2.23 1.63
CA TYR A 46 -14.34 1.24 0.58
C TYR A 46 -14.21 1.89 -0.81
N ALA A 47 -15.06 2.87 -1.15
CA ALA A 47 -15.03 3.57 -2.43
C ALA A 47 -13.73 4.37 -2.66
N VAL A 48 -13.21 4.99 -1.61
CA VAL A 48 -11.90 5.67 -1.63
C VAL A 48 -10.77 4.68 -1.89
N GLY A 49 -10.86 3.48 -1.28
CA GLY A 49 -10.01 2.35 -1.61
C GLY A 49 -10.06 1.99 -3.09
N GLN A 50 -11.26 1.85 -3.65
CA GLN A 50 -11.42 1.51 -5.07
C GLN A 50 -10.76 2.56 -5.98
N ALA A 51 -10.97 3.85 -5.73
CA ALA A 51 -10.32 4.91 -6.51
C ALA A 51 -8.78 4.85 -6.43
N ALA A 52 -8.22 4.52 -5.26
CA ALA A 52 -6.78 4.31 -5.10
C ALA A 52 -6.28 3.08 -5.89
N GLY A 53 -7.04 1.98 -5.90
CA GLY A 53 -6.73 0.77 -6.66
C GLY A 53 -6.71 1.02 -8.17
N GLU A 54 -7.69 1.79 -8.66
CA GLU A 54 -7.78 2.22 -10.06
C GLU A 54 -6.59 3.10 -10.47
N ARG A 55 -6.21 4.06 -9.62
CA ARG A 55 -5.04 4.92 -9.86
C ARG A 55 -3.74 4.12 -9.88
N ALA A 56 -3.56 3.18 -8.96
CA ALA A 56 -2.35 2.35 -8.92
C ALA A 56 -2.24 1.46 -10.17
N TYR A 57 -3.35 0.87 -10.62
CA TYR A 57 -3.40 0.11 -11.87
C TYR A 57 -2.99 0.96 -13.07
N HIS A 58 -3.60 2.13 -13.25
CA HIS A 58 -3.27 3.04 -14.36
C HIS A 58 -1.87 3.66 -14.27
N ALA A 59 -1.30 3.72 -13.06
CA ALA A 59 0.08 4.10 -12.85
C ALA A 59 1.08 2.97 -13.19
N GLY A 60 0.61 1.79 -13.62
CA GLY A 60 1.47 0.68 -14.05
C GLY A 60 1.79 -0.34 -12.96
N LEU A 61 1.07 -0.33 -11.82
CA LEU A 61 1.21 -1.39 -10.83
C LEU A 61 0.79 -2.73 -11.43
N ARG A 62 1.73 -3.68 -11.50
CA ARG A 62 1.44 -5.04 -11.95
C ARG A 62 1.10 -5.95 -10.78
N ASN A 63 0.20 -6.91 -10.99
CA ASN A 63 -0.22 -7.84 -9.93
C ASN A 63 0.95 -8.69 -9.40
N SER A 64 1.86 -9.17 -10.26
CA SER A 64 3.04 -9.93 -9.85
C SER A 64 3.91 -9.16 -8.86
N TYR A 65 4.19 -7.88 -9.15
CA TYR A 65 4.93 -7.00 -8.26
C TYR A 65 4.12 -6.68 -6.99
N TYR A 66 2.83 -6.37 -7.13
CA TYR A 66 1.97 -6.07 -5.99
C TYR A 66 1.91 -7.23 -4.98
N GLN A 67 1.84 -8.50 -5.43
CA GLN A 67 1.87 -9.64 -4.51
C GLN A 67 3.18 -9.74 -3.72
N GLN A 68 4.32 -9.37 -4.31
CA GLN A 68 5.60 -9.33 -3.60
C GLN A 68 5.61 -8.26 -2.52
N VAL A 69 5.04 -7.08 -2.81
CA VAL A 69 5.08 -5.90 -1.93
C VAL A 69 3.83 -5.72 -1.06
N LYS A 70 2.86 -6.63 -1.18
CA LYS A 70 1.51 -6.50 -0.60
C LYS A 70 1.54 -6.20 0.89
N TRP A 71 2.33 -6.95 1.64
CA TRP A 71 2.41 -6.83 3.08
C TRP A 71 3.14 -5.55 3.53
N GLN A 72 4.11 -5.06 2.75
CA GLN A 72 4.74 -3.76 3.00
C GLN A 72 3.73 -2.63 2.79
N VAL A 73 3.01 -2.62 1.66
CA VAL A 73 1.97 -1.62 1.38
C VAL A 73 0.87 -1.63 2.45
N ARG A 74 0.34 -2.82 2.81
CA ARG A 74 -0.64 -2.95 3.91
C ARG A 74 -0.09 -2.46 5.24
N GLY A 75 1.13 -2.84 5.58
CA GLY A 75 1.79 -2.45 6.83
C GLY A 75 1.94 -0.93 6.94
N THR A 76 2.38 -0.27 5.87
CA THR A 76 2.51 1.19 5.83
C THR A 76 1.15 1.88 5.95
N VAL A 77 0.14 1.42 5.21
CA VAL A 77 -1.19 2.04 5.24
C VAL A 77 -1.86 1.85 6.61
N VAL A 78 -1.83 0.65 7.18
CA VAL A 78 -2.38 0.40 8.51
C VAL A 78 -1.57 1.12 9.59
N GLY A 79 -0.24 1.16 9.47
CA GLY A 79 0.64 1.92 10.37
C GLY A 79 0.29 3.41 10.36
N PHE A 80 0.18 4.02 9.19
CA PHE A 80 -0.27 5.40 9.02
C PHE A 80 -1.67 5.59 9.60
N ALA A 81 -2.64 4.75 9.22
CA ALA A 81 -4.02 4.93 9.64
C ALA A 81 -4.20 4.73 11.16
N SER A 82 -3.38 3.87 11.79
CA SER A 82 -3.36 3.68 13.25
C SER A 82 -2.86 4.91 14.02
N SER A 83 -2.04 5.76 13.40
CA SER A 83 -1.61 7.05 13.99
C SER A 83 -2.78 8.02 14.18
N ILE A 84 -3.90 7.79 13.49
CA ILE A 84 -5.14 8.56 13.57
C ILE A 84 -6.12 7.93 14.59
N GLY A 85 -5.67 6.91 15.33
CA GLY A 85 -6.44 6.20 16.35
C GLY A 85 -7.16 4.95 15.82
N LEU A 86 -7.94 4.31 16.71
CA LEU A 86 -8.57 3.01 16.45
C LEU A 86 -9.59 3.07 15.28
N VAL A 87 -10.30 4.20 15.16
CA VAL A 87 -11.18 4.48 14.03
C VAL A 87 -10.37 4.50 12.74
N GLY A 88 -9.20 5.12 12.75
CA GLY A 88 -8.21 5.16 11.67
C GLY A 88 -7.68 3.78 11.27
N THR A 89 -7.44 2.87 12.22
CA THR A 89 -7.02 1.49 11.89
C THR A 89 -8.10 0.73 11.13
N ILE A 90 -9.36 0.78 11.58
CA ILE A 90 -10.51 0.12 10.92
C ILE A 90 -10.73 0.70 9.51
N ALA A 91 -10.67 2.03 9.46
CA ALA A 91 -10.63 2.85 8.27
C ALA A 91 -9.58 2.38 7.24
N GLY A 92 -8.32 2.27 7.65
CA GLY A 92 -7.23 1.82 6.79
C GLY A 92 -7.45 0.42 6.23
N ALA A 93 -8.03 -0.48 7.04
CA ALA A 93 -8.39 -1.82 6.59
C ALA A 93 -9.52 -1.81 5.53
N LEU A 94 -10.54 -0.96 5.70
CA LEU A 94 -11.63 -0.79 4.72
C LEU A 94 -11.11 -0.24 3.39
N VAL A 95 -10.24 0.77 3.44
CA VAL A 95 -9.61 1.36 2.25
C VAL A 95 -8.73 0.33 1.54
N MET A 96 -7.89 -0.42 2.27
CA MET A 96 -7.07 -1.49 1.68
C MET A 96 -7.91 -2.58 1.02
N THR A 97 -9.05 -2.91 1.63
CA THR A 97 -9.97 -3.91 1.05
C THR A 97 -10.58 -3.40 -0.26
N GLY A 98 -11.01 -2.13 -0.30
CA GLY A 98 -11.51 -1.50 -1.54
C GLY A 98 -10.44 -1.38 -2.63
N PHE A 99 -9.22 -1.01 -2.24
CA PHE A 99 -8.06 -0.94 -3.12
C PHE A 99 -7.82 -2.27 -3.81
N GLU A 100 -7.69 -3.35 -3.04
CA GLU A 100 -7.35 -4.66 -3.57
C GLU A 100 -8.46 -5.22 -4.46
N ASN A 101 -9.72 -5.12 -4.03
CA ASN A 101 -10.84 -5.62 -4.83
C ASN A 101 -10.91 -4.92 -6.19
N LYS A 102 -10.72 -3.60 -6.24
CA LYS A 102 -10.73 -2.87 -7.50
C LYS A 102 -9.50 -3.17 -8.35
N PHE A 103 -8.31 -3.16 -7.74
CA PHE A 103 -7.05 -3.48 -8.42
C PHE A 103 -7.08 -4.88 -9.06
N TYR A 104 -7.54 -5.91 -8.34
CA TYR A 104 -7.66 -7.27 -8.88
C TYR A 104 -8.77 -7.42 -9.92
N SER A 105 -9.76 -6.52 -9.98
CA SER A 105 -10.79 -6.59 -11.02
C SER A 105 -10.33 -6.08 -12.39
N MET A 106 -9.17 -5.42 -12.46
CA MET A 106 -8.64 -4.80 -13.68
C MET A 106 -7.53 -5.63 -14.34
N GLY A 107 -7.04 -6.67 -13.67
CA GLY A 107 -5.88 -7.47 -14.10
C GLY A 107 -6.17 -8.96 -14.13
#